data_AF-X6IK81-F1
#
_entry.id   AF-X6IK81-F1
#
_cell.length_a   1.000
_cell.length_b   1.000
_cell.length_c   1.000
_cell.angle_alpha   90.00
_cell.angle_beta   90.00
_cell.angle_gamma   90.00
#
_symmetry.space_group_name_H-M   'P 1'
#
loop_
_entity.id
_entity.type
_entity.pdbx_description
1 polymer ?
#
loop_
_entity_poly.entity_id
_entity_poly.type
_entity_poly.pdbx_seq_one_letter_code
_entity_poly.pdbx_strand_id
1 'polypeptide(L)'
;MSRLIISAGRRFGRFTVLFFVVPALIIFCVWMSLLDNHPIWFIASGFVVMPIATTALAFLFGTLFAGFRRSKIKGVSEAEAPGLWALWRSVAGPRRAARTVVILEGNLNASVREERTLLGLLGNRLFLTIGIPLLAVTDERALAAILAHEDAHVRNKDTNGSLNLAEFENGFGFVFEYAPPGTTITGSLLHAAIGWLSQSFEREEIRLSREAEIKADRHAASSGDAEHAARALLLLATADVHFTETVYDPLQHELRGALRPPRPPLERMLEAAGQLREPICLNVCARKALASPDDAKSTHPSWAQRLAALGYTEPPDLEPIAVTALSTLLNSSVAQRHISEFDTKWTARMEDYLQR
;
A
#
# COMPACT_ATOMS: atom_id res chain seq x y z
N MET A 1 20.58 -4.45 -18.43
CA MET A 1 20.38 -5.38 -17.31
C MET A 1 19.12 -5.08 -16.49
N SER A 2 18.86 -3.82 -16.08
CA SER A 2 17.68 -3.47 -15.24
C SER A 2 16.33 -3.97 -15.77
N ARG A 3 16.04 -3.81 -17.07
CA ARG A 3 14.77 -4.28 -17.68
C ARG A 3 14.54 -5.79 -17.56
N LEU A 4 15.59 -6.60 -17.66
CA LEU A 4 15.48 -8.06 -17.53
C LEU A 4 15.19 -8.46 -16.08
N ILE A 5 15.87 -7.82 -15.12
CA ILE A 5 15.66 -8.06 -13.69
C ILE A 5 14.23 -7.67 -13.29
N ILE A 6 13.76 -6.51 -13.75
CA ILE A 6 12.38 -6.04 -13.51
C ILE A 6 11.36 -6.99 -14.14
N SER A 7 11.58 -7.41 -15.39
CA SER A 7 10.70 -8.37 -16.07
C SER A 7 10.66 -9.72 -15.35
N ALA A 8 11.79 -10.19 -14.84
CA ALA A 8 11.86 -11.41 -14.04
C ALA A 8 11.12 -11.22 -12.69
N GLY A 9 11.37 -10.09 -12.01
CA GLY A 9 10.70 -9.65 -10.78
C GLY A 9 9.18 -9.73 -10.88
N ARG A 10 8.61 -9.15 -11.94
CA ARG A 10 7.16 -9.17 -12.21
C ARG A 10 6.61 -10.57 -12.44
N ARG A 11 7.38 -11.44 -13.12
CA ARG A 11 6.92 -12.77 -13.53
C ARG A 11 7.07 -13.82 -12.44
N PHE A 12 8.18 -13.79 -11.70
CA PHE A 12 8.59 -14.83 -10.77
C PHE A 12 8.58 -14.37 -9.30
N GLY A 13 8.38 -13.08 -9.05
CA GLY A 13 8.34 -12.50 -7.71
C GLY A 13 9.62 -12.77 -6.93
N ARG A 14 9.48 -13.20 -5.69
CA ARG A 14 10.62 -13.60 -4.83
C ARG A 14 11.55 -14.63 -5.47
N PHE A 15 11.07 -15.48 -6.39
CA PHE A 15 11.91 -16.48 -7.07
C PHE A 15 12.86 -15.90 -8.11
N THR A 16 12.70 -14.63 -8.46
CA THR A 16 13.68 -13.90 -9.29
C THR A 16 15.07 -13.94 -8.69
N VAL A 17 15.16 -14.02 -7.36
CA VAL A 17 16.41 -14.18 -6.62
C VAL A 17 17.17 -15.45 -7.02
N LEU A 18 16.49 -16.51 -7.47
CA LEU A 18 17.13 -17.75 -7.92
C LEU A 18 18.05 -17.57 -9.13
N PHE A 19 17.80 -16.56 -9.98
CA PHE A 19 18.71 -16.20 -11.07
C PHE A 19 20.07 -15.71 -10.57
N PHE A 20 20.17 -15.28 -9.31
CA PHE A 20 21.43 -14.91 -8.66
C PHE A 20 21.99 -16.06 -7.80
N VAL A 21 21.12 -16.81 -7.11
CA VAL A 21 21.52 -17.92 -6.23
C VAL A 21 22.16 -19.07 -7.01
N VAL A 22 21.58 -19.46 -8.16
CA VAL A 22 22.09 -20.60 -8.94
C VAL A 22 23.52 -20.35 -9.46
N PRO A 23 23.83 -19.21 -10.12
CA PRO A 23 25.21 -18.89 -10.50
C PRO A 23 26.17 -18.81 -9.31
N ALA A 24 25.74 -18.24 -8.18
CA ALA A 24 26.56 -18.17 -6.97
C ALA A 24 26.91 -19.55 -6.42
N LEU A 25 25.97 -20.50 -6.45
CA LEU A 25 26.20 -21.88 -6.03
C LEU A 25 27.15 -22.61 -6.99
N ILE A 26 27.04 -22.37 -8.30
CA ILE A 26 28.00 -22.91 -9.29
C ILE A 26 29.41 -22.38 -9.03
N ILE A 27 29.56 -21.05 -8.82
CA ILE A 27 30.84 -20.43 -8.48
C ILE A 27 31.42 -21.07 -7.21
N PHE A 28 30.60 -21.27 -6.19
CA PHE A 28 31.01 -21.93 -4.95
C PHE A 28 31.47 -23.38 -5.19
N CYS A 29 30.74 -24.18 -5.96
CA CYS A 29 31.13 -25.55 -6.30
C CYS A 29 32.45 -25.60 -7.08
N VAL A 30 32.64 -24.71 -8.05
CA VAL A 30 33.91 -24.61 -8.80
C VAL A 30 35.04 -24.19 -7.87
N TRP A 31 34.82 -23.21 -6.98
CA TRP A 31 35.80 -22.77 -6.01
C TRP A 31 36.22 -23.90 -5.05
N MET A 32 35.27 -24.73 -4.62
CA MET A 32 35.58 -25.91 -3.78
C MET A 32 36.49 -26.93 -4.48
N SER A 33 36.46 -27.05 -5.81
CA SER A 33 37.37 -27.93 -6.55
C SER A 33 38.85 -27.50 -6.49
N LEU A 34 39.11 -26.24 -6.13
CA LEU A 34 40.46 -25.71 -5.93
C LEU A 34 41.08 -26.15 -4.60
N LEU A 35 40.28 -26.64 -3.65
CA LEU A 35 40.74 -27.01 -2.32
C LEU A 35 41.89 -28.03 -2.37
N ASP A 36 41.74 -29.06 -3.21
CA ASP A 36 42.68 -30.17 -3.29
C ASP A 36 43.86 -29.86 -4.25
N ASN A 37 43.59 -29.17 -5.36
CA ASN A 37 44.57 -28.98 -6.44
C ASN A 37 45.36 -27.66 -6.34
N HIS A 38 44.76 -26.61 -5.74
CA HIS A 38 45.29 -25.24 -5.78
C HIS A 38 44.97 -24.45 -4.48
N PRO A 39 45.53 -24.86 -3.32
CA PRO A 39 45.14 -24.32 -2.00
C PRO A 39 45.44 -22.82 -1.83
N ILE A 40 46.50 -22.30 -2.46
CA ILE A 40 46.82 -20.86 -2.41
C ILE A 40 45.71 -20.04 -3.10
N TRP A 41 45.26 -20.47 -4.29
CA TRP A 41 44.17 -19.82 -5.01
C TRP A 41 42.83 -19.96 -4.29
N PHE A 42 42.59 -21.10 -3.64
CA PHE A 42 41.42 -21.31 -2.78
C PHE A 42 41.36 -20.26 -1.65
N ILE A 43 42.43 -20.14 -0.86
CA ILE A 43 42.50 -19.16 0.24
C ILE A 43 42.40 -17.74 -0.30
N ALA A 44 43.16 -17.42 -1.34
CA ALA A 44 43.20 -16.08 -1.92
C ALA A 44 41.84 -15.66 -2.50
N SER A 45 41.08 -16.55 -3.14
CA SER A 45 39.76 -16.17 -3.70
C SER A 45 38.61 -16.27 -2.69
N GLY A 46 38.85 -16.85 -1.51
CA GLY A 46 37.84 -17.03 -0.47
C GLY A 46 37.20 -15.72 0.00
N PHE A 47 37.95 -14.61 0.03
CA PHE A 47 37.40 -13.30 0.41
C PHE A 47 36.34 -12.77 -0.57
N VAL A 48 36.29 -13.29 -1.80
CA VAL A 48 35.27 -12.95 -2.80
C VAL A 48 34.14 -13.98 -2.80
N VAL A 49 34.50 -15.27 -2.82
CA VAL A 49 33.52 -16.34 -2.98
C VAL A 49 32.66 -16.51 -1.74
N MET A 50 33.21 -16.34 -0.53
CA MET A 50 32.45 -16.48 0.72
C MET A 50 31.34 -15.42 0.88
N PRO A 51 31.57 -14.11 0.63
CA PRO A 51 30.49 -13.12 0.57
C PRO A 51 29.39 -13.45 -0.45
N ILE A 52 29.78 -13.92 -1.65
CA ILE A 52 28.82 -14.28 -2.70
C ILE A 52 27.96 -15.47 -2.24
N ALA A 53 28.59 -16.52 -1.70
CA ALA A 53 27.90 -17.70 -1.22
C ALA A 53 26.99 -17.41 -0.02
N THR A 54 27.45 -16.62 0.95
CA THR A 54 26.64 -16.25 2.12
C THR A 54 25.47 -15.33 1.75
N THR A 55 25.65 -14.42 0.80
CA THR A 55 24.56 -13.60 0.24
C THR A 55 23.53 -14.47 -0.47
N ALA A 56 23.98 -15.39 -1.34
CA ALA A 56 23.09 -16.31 -2.04
C ALA A 56 22.32 -17.22 -1.07
N LEU A 57 22.98 -17.68 -0.01
CA LEU A 57 22.35 -18.47 1.03
C LEU A 57 21.32 -17.64 1.82
N ALA A 58 21.65 -16.41 2.23
CA ALA A 58 20.70 -15.51 2.91
C ALA A 58 19.47 -15.21 2.05
N PHE A 59 19.67 -14.99 0.75
CA PHE A 59 18.61 -14.86 -0.22
C PHE A 59 17.76 -16.14 -0.35
N LEU A 60 18.38 -17.32 -0.43
CA LEU A 60 17.67 -18.60 -0.48
C LEU A 60 16.83 -18.80 0.79
N PHE A 61 17.40 -18.58 1.97
CA PHE A 61 16.67 -18.61 3.24
C PHE A 61 15.54 -17.59 3.24
N GLY A 62 15.79 -16.34 2.84
CA GLY A 62 14.76 -15.31 2.71
C GLY A 62 13.60 -15.77 1.81
N THR A 63 13.88 -16.32 0.63
CA THR A 63 12.82 -16.79 -0.29
C THR A 63 11.99 -17.95 0.27
N LEU A 64 12.61 -18.89 0.99
CA LEU A 64 11.96 -20.08 1.55
C LEU A 64 11.21 -19.79 2.85
N PHE A 65 11.73 -18.89 3.68
CA PHE A 65 11.20 -18.60 5.02
C PHE A 65 10.37 -17.30 5.08
N ALA A 66 10.39 -16.45 4.05
CA ALA A 66 9.50 -15.31 3.92
C ALA A 66 8.03 -15.78 3.91
N GLY A 67 7.31 -15.49 5.00
CA GLY A 67 5.89 -15.85 5.15
C GLY A 67 5.60 -16.93 6.18
N PHE A 68 6.58 -17.39 6.97
CA PHE A 68 6.31 -18.24 8.14
C PHE A 68 5.69 -17.47 9.31
N ARG A 69 6.00 -16.18 9.44
CA ARG A 69 5.40 -15.31 10.46
C ARG A 69 4.13 -14.67 9.91
N ARG A 70 2.98 -15.18 10.35
CA ARG A 70 1.70 -14.50 10.11
C ARG A 70 1.67 -13.18 10.87
N SER A 71 1.22 -12.12 10.22
CA SER A 71 0.93 -10.86 10.90
C SER A 71 -0.09 -11.06 12.03
N LYS A 72 0.26 -10.58 13.23
CA LYS A 72 -0.60 -10.62 14.43
C LYS A 72 -1.57 -9.44 14.52
N ILE A 73 -1.91 -8.82 13.38
CA ILE A 73 -2.87 -7.72 13.37
C ILE A 73 -4.27 -8.26 13.70
N LYS A 74 -4.88 -7.68 14.74
CA LYS A 74 -6.29 -7.88 15.09
C LYS A 74 -7.10 -6.76 14.43
N GLY A 75 -8.07 -7.13 13.60
CA GLY A 75 -9.02 -6.21 12.99
C GLY A 75 -10.25 -5.99 13.86
N VAL A 76 -11.17 -5.16 13.37
CA VAL A 76 -12.50 -4.99 13.97
C VAL A 76 -13.35 -6.23 13.73
N SER A 77 -14.07 -6.65 14.76
CA SER A 77 -14.96 -7.81 14.70
C SER A 77 -16.28 -7.50 13.98
N GLU A 78 -17.01 -8.55 13.56
CA GLU A 78 -18.35 -8.40 12.96
C GLU A 78 -19.36 -7.80 13.94
N ALA A 79 -19.19 -8.03 15.24
CA ALA A 79 -20.00 -7.40 16.28
C ALA A 79 -19.73 -5.89 16.40
N GLU A 80 -18.49 -5.46 16.17
CA GLU A 80 -18.09 -4.05 16.26
C GLU A 80 -18.50 -3.23 15.04
N ALA A 81 -18.51 -3.83 13.84
CA ALA A 81 -18.80 -3.15 12.58
C ALA A 81 -19.71 -4.00 11.65
N PRO A 82 -20.93 -4.35 12.08
CA PRO A 82 -21.78 -5.32 11.36
C PRO A 82 -22.15 -4.84 9.95
N GLY A 83 -22.45 -3.54 9.79
CA GLY A 83 -22.77 -2.97 8.47
C GLY A 83 -21.57 -3.00 7.52
N LEU A 84 -20.37 -2.68 8.02
CA LEU A 84 -19.14 -2.73 7.23
C LEU A 84 -18.80 -4.15 6.76
N TRP A 85 -18.97 -5.14 7.64
CA TRP A 85 -18.77 -6.55 7.30
C TRP A 85 -19.81 -7.07 6.32
N ALA A 86 -21.08 -6.68 6.48
CA ALA A 86 -22.15 -7.02 5.54
C ALA A 86 -21.88 -6.43 4.14
N LEU A 87 -21.47 -5.15 4.08
CA LEU A 87 -21.13 -4.48 2.84
C LEU A 87 -19.91 -5.11 2.16
N TRP A 88 -18.84 -5.39 2.91
CA TRP A 88 -17.69 -6.08 2.33
C TRP A 88 -18.07 -7.48 1.82
N ARG A 89 -18.93 -8.20 2.54
CA ARG A 89 -19.39 -9.53 2.15
C ARG A 89 -20.25 -9.50 0.87
N SER A 90 -21.06 -8.46 0.66
CA SER A 90 -21.85 -8.31 -0.56
C SER A 90 -20.97 -8.01 -1.78
N VAL A 91 -19.91 -7.23 -1.60
CA VAL A 91 -18.95 -6.87 -2.66
C VAL A 91 -17.99 -8.02 -2.98
N ALA A 92 -17.27 -8.52 -1.98
CA ALA A 92 -16.17 -9.48 -2.16
C ALA A 92 -16.62 -10.95 -2.18
N GLY A 93 -17.86 -11.20 -1.77
CA GLY A 93 -18.41 -12.54 -1.58
C GLY A 93 -17.97 -13.22 -0.27
N PRO A 94 -18.72 -14.26 0.18
CA PRO A 94 -18.56 -14.85 1.51
C PRO A 94 -17.21 -15.53 1.73
N ARG A 95 -16.64 -16.16 0.69
CA ARG A 95 -15.35 -16.86 0.78
C ARG A 95 -14.19 -15.90 1.01
N ARG A 96 -14.22 -14.72 0.36
CA ARG A 96 -13.17 -13.70 0.53
C ARG A 96 -13.35 -12.97 1.85
N ALA A 97 -14.58 -12.59 2.19
CA ALA A 97 -14.90 -11.97 3.47
C ALA A 97 -14.42 -12.81 4.66
N ALA A 98 -14.64 -14.14 4.64
CA ALA A 98 -14.20 -15.05 5.70
C ALA A 98 -12.66 -15.09 5.93
N ARG A 99 -11.87 -14.68 4.93
CA ARG A 99 -10.40 -14.62 5.01
C ARG A 99 -9.87 -13.19 5.19
N THR A 100 -10.77 -12.21 5.30
CA THR A 100 -10.43 -10.80 5.45
C THR A 100 -10.28 -10.41 6.92
N VAL A 101 -9.39 -9.48 7.18
CA VAL A 101 -9.26 -8.75 8.44
C VAL A 101 -9.54 -7.30 8.12
N VAL A 102 -10.65 -6.77 8.64
CA VAL A 102 -11.02 -5.37 8.45
C VAL A 102 -10.28 -4.53 9.50
N ILE A 103 -9.55 -3.51 9.07
CA ILE A 103 -8.77 -2.61 9.92
C ILE A 103 -9.32 -1.21 9.73
N LEU A 104 -9.55 -0.50 10.83
CA LEU A 104 -9.83 0.93 10.78
C LEU A 104 -8.52 1.72 10.90
N GLU A 105 -8.44 2.86 10.22
CA GLU A 105 -7.32 3.79 10.35
C GLU A 105 -7.75 5.27 10.37
N GLY A 106 -6.82 6.15 10.71
CA GLY A 106 -7.06 7.58 10.89
C GLY A 106 -6.85 8.45 9.65
N ASN A 107 -6.61 7.88 8.47
CA ASN A 107 -6.34 8.62 7.23
C ASN A 107 -7.50 8.50 6.24
N LEU A 108 -7.61 9.43 5.29
CA LEU A 108 -8.54 9.35 4.17
C LEU A 108 -8.04 8.31 3.15
N ASN A 109 -8.29 7.03 3.40
CA ASN A 109 -7.78 5.95 2.57
C ASN A 109 -8.63 4.68 2.67
N ALA A 110 -8.66 3.90 1.59
CA ALA A 110 -9.05 2.50 1.60
C ALA A 110 -7.96 1.72 0.87
N SER A 111 -7.60 0.56 1.39
CA SER A 111 -6.64 -0.30 0.71
C SER A 111 -6.87 -1.76 1.04
N VAL A 112 -6.59 -2.62 0.06
CA VAL A 112 -6.53 -4.06 0.29
C VAL A 112 -5.13 -4.63 0.08
N ARG A 113 -4.63 -5.34 1.10
CA ARG A 113 -3.38 -6.07 1.05
C ARG A 113 -3.64 -7.57 1.18
N GLU A 114 -2.95 -8.34 0.35
CA GLU A 114 -2.94 -9.80 0.45
C GLU A 114 -1.61 -10.25 1.03
N GLU A 115 -1.66 -11.05 2.08
CA GLU A 115 -0.52 -11.71 2.70
C GLU A 115 -0.55 -13.20 2.34
N ARG A 116 0.47 -13.66 1.59
CA ARG A 116 0.64 -15.05 1.19
C ARG A 116 1.43 -15.80 2.27
N THR A 117 0.81 -16.78 2.92
CA THR A 117 1.48 -17.66 3.90
C THR A 117 2.01 -18.90 3.18
N LEU A 118 3.29 -19.25 3.40
CA LEU A 118 3.92 -20.51 2.98
C LEU A 118 3.57 -20.91 1.53
N LEU A 119 4.03 -20.13 0.54
CA LEU A 119 3.76 -20.35 -0.89
C LEU A 119 2.26 -20.36 -1.29
N GLY A 120 1.37 -19.87 -0.43
CA GLY A 120 -0.09 -19.93 -0.63
C GLY A 120 -0.73 -21.24 -0.17
N LEU A 121 0.04 -22.21 0.33
CA LEU A 121 -0.44 -23.53 0.78
C LEU A 121 -1.31 -23.45 2.04
N LEU A 122 -1.01 -22.51 2.94
CA LEU A 122 -1.75 -22.28 4.18
C LEU A 122 -2.89 -21.25 4.02
N GLY A 123 -3.22 -20.92 2.77
CA GLY A 123 -4.16 -19.86 2.42
C GLY A 123 -3.58 -18.46 2.57
N ASN A 124 -4.13 -17.53 1.80
CA ASN A 124 -3.79 -16.10 1.86
C ASN A 124 -4.75 -15.39 2.80
N ARG A 125 -4.24 -14.43 3.58
CA ARG A 125 -5.07 -13.54 4.40
C ARG A 125 -5.21 -12.21 3.67
N LEU A 126 -6.40 -11.63 3.74
CA LEU A 126 -6.65 -10.30 3.20
C LEU A 126 -6.76 -9.32 4.35
N PHE A 127 -6.16 -8.15 4.17
CA PHE A 127 -6.27 -7.02 5.08
C PHE A 127 -6.97 -5.92 4.31
N LEU A 128 -8.17 -5.58 4.73
CA LEU A 128 -8.94 -4.47 4.20
C LEU A 128 -8.83 -3.33 5.20
N THR A 129 -8.07 -2.30 4.86
CA THR A 129 -7.88 -1.12 5.69
C THR A 129 -8.82 -0.03 5.20
N ILE A 130 -9.58 0.57 6.12
CA ILE A 130 -10.59 1.59 5.83
C ILE A 130 -10.40 2.76 6.80
N GLY A 131 -10.24 3.94 6.24
CA GLY A 131 -10.15 5.19 6.97
C GLY A 131 -11.46 5.60 7.63
N ILE A 132 -11.43 6.00 8.90
CA ILE A 132 -12.56 6.66 9.53
C ILE A 132 -12.93 7.96 8.79
N PRO A 133 -11.99 8.82 8.35
CA PRO A 133 -12.31 9.98 7.51
C PRO A 133 -13.02 9.59 6.20
N LEU A 134 -12.64 8.45 5.59
CA LEU A 134 -13.28 7.95 4.38
C LEU A 134 -14.76 7.64 4.63
N LEU A 135 -15.08 6.97 5.74
CA LEU A 135 -16.46 6.69 6.13
C LEU A 135 -17.27 7.97 6.40
N ALA A 136 -16.61 9.04 6.85
CA ALA A 136 -17.25 10.32 7.15
C ALA A 136 -17.61 11.13 5.88
N VAL A 137 -16.88 10.92 4.78
CA VAL A 137 -17.07 11.64 3.50
C VAL A 137 -17.71 10.79 2.41
N THR A 138 -18.20 9.60 2.74
CA THR A 138 -18.89 8.69 1.80
C THR A 138 -20.28 8.34 2.32
N ASP A 139 -21.22 8.10 1.41
CA ASP A 139 -22.44 7.35 1.69
C ASP A 139 -22.19 5.85 1.47
N GLU A 140 -23.14 5.00 1.86
CA GLU A 140 -22.98 3.54 1.77
C GLU A 140 -22.73 3.06 0.33
N ARG A 141 -23.35 3.69 -0.68
CA ARG A 141 -23.18 3.29 -2.08
C ARG A 141 -21.82 3.71 -2.62
N ALA A 142 -21.36 4.92 -2.28
CA ALA A 142 -20.03 5.38 -2.61
C ALA A 142 -18.96 4.49 -1.96
N LEU A 143 -19.14 4.10 -0.70
CA LEU A 143 -18.25 3.16 -0.03
C LEU A 143 -18.29 1.78 -0.71
N ALA A 144 -19.47 1.28 -1.09
CA ALA A 144 -19.60 0.02 -1.84
C ALA A 144 -18.76 0.04 -3.12
N ALA A 145 -18.80 1.15 -3.87
CA ALA A 145 -18.03 1.32 -5.09
C ALA A 145 -16.52 1.37 -4.83
N ILE A 146 -16.08 2.04 -3.75
CA ILE A 146 -14.67 2.03 -3.32
C ILE A 146 -14.24 0.60 -2.95
N LEU A 147 -15.05 -0.13 -2.19
CA LEU A 147 -14.75 -1.51 -1.83
C LEU A 147 -14.72 -2.44 -3.07
N ALA A 148 -15.57 -2.18 -4.07
CA ALA A 148 -15.55 -2.92 -5.32
C ALA A 148 -14.26 -2.64 -6.12
N HIS A 149 -13.78 -1.40 -6.10
CA HIS A 149 -12.48 -1.02 -6.64
C HIS A 149 -11.33 -1.76 -5.92
N GLU A 150 -11.34 -1.79 -4.59
CA GLU A 150 -10.38 -2.57 -3.81
C GLU A 150 -10.45 -4.08 -4.14
N ASP A 151 -11.64 -4.69 -4.18
CA ASP A 151 -11.76 -6.10 -4.57
C ASP A 151 -11.23 -6.35 -5.99
N ALA A 152 -11.45 -5.42 -6.93
CA ALA A 152 -10.90 -5.49 -8.27
C ALA A 152 -9.36 -5.51 -8.26
N HIS A 153 -8.70 -4.78 -7.37
CA HIS A 153 -7.25 -4.92 -7.18
C HIS A 153 -6.86 -6.33 -6.78
N VAL A 154 -7.56 -6.96 -5.83
CA VAL A 154 -7.26 -8.35 -5.43
C VAL A 154 -7.47 -9.32 -6.58
N ARG A 155 -8.52 -9.15 -7.38
CA ARG A 155 -8.81 -10.00 -8.55
C ARG A 155 -7.80 -9.81 -9.67
N ASN A 156 -7.30 -8.58 -9.87
CA ASN A 156 -6.36 -8.24 -10.92
C ASN A 156 -4.88 -8.39 -10.51
N LYS A 157 -4.58 -8.60 -9.22
CA LYS A 157 -3.22 -8.57 -8.67
C LYS A 157 -2.26 -9.53 -9.36
N ASP A 158 -2.72 -10.75 -9.63
CA ASP A 158 -1.93 -11.77 -10.34
C ASP A 158 -1.62 -11.36 -11.78
N THR A 159 -2.46 -10.53 -12.40
CA THR A 159 -2.32 -10.12 -13.79
C THR A 159 -1.41 -8.90 -13.99
N ASN A 160 -1.15 -8.11 -12.94
CA ASN A 160 -0.41 -6.85 -13.05
C ASN A 160 1.04 -6.96 -12.53
N GLY A 161 1.39 -8.03 -11.79
CA GLY A 161 2.77 -8.31 -11.38
C GLY A 161 3.35 -7.39 -10.29
N SER A 162 2.58 -6.43 -9.77
CA SER A 162 3.00 -5.52 -8.69
C SER A 162 3.31 -6.27 -7.39
N LEU A 163 2.51 -7.27 -7.04
CA LEU A 163 2.77 -8.11 -5.87
C LEU A 163 4.09 -8.85 -5.98
N ASN A 164 4.33 -9.46 -7.14
CA ASN A 164 5.54 -10.22 -7.39
C ASN A 164 6.75 -9.29 -7.29
N LEU A 165 6.68 -8.09 -7.88
CA LEU A 165 7.75 -7.10 -7.79
C LEU A 165 8.01 -6.67 -6.34
N ALA A 166 6.98 -6.37 -5.56
CA ALA A 166 7.10 -6.04 -4.15
C ALA A 166 7.67 -7.20 -3.31
N GLU A 167 7.29 -8.45 -3.58
CA GLU A 167 7.88 -9.63 -2.92
C GLU A 167 9.36 -9.81 -3.27
N PHE A 168 9.75 -9.51 -4.51
CA PHE A 168 11.14 -9.53 -4.94
C PHE A 168 11.97 -8.48 -4.18
N GLU A 169 11.47 -7.24 -4.09
CA GLU A 169 12.13 -6.15 -3.38
C GLU A 169 12.24 -6.40 -1.87
N ASN A 170 11.19 -6.93 -1.24
CA ASN A 170 11.23 -7.35 0.16
C ASN A 170 12.29 -8.44 0.41
N GLY A 171 12.66 -9.22 -0.61
CA GLY A 171 13.76 -10.19 -0.57
C GLY A 171 15.10 -9.57 -0.17
N PHE A 172 15.35 -8.30 -0.50
CA PHE A 172 16.57 -7.60 -0.12
C PHE A 172 16.65 -7.33 1.39
N GLY A 173 15.51 -7.08 2.05
CA GLY A 173 15.45 -6.84 3.50
C GLY A 173 15.98 -8.01 4.31
N PHE A 174 15.69 -9.25 3.89
CA PHE A 174 16.23 -10.45 4.54
C PHE A 174 17.75 -10.49 4.50
N VAL A 175 18.37 -10.09 3.39
CA VAL A 175 19.83 -10.07 3.30
C VAL A 175 20.42 -9.01 4.23
N PHE A 176 19.79 -7.84 4.32
CA PHE A 176 20.26 -6.77 5.22
C PHE A 176 20.12 -7.12 6.70
N GLU A 177 19.23 -8.03 7.08
CA GLU A 177 19.15 -8.56 8.45
C GLU A 177 20.41 -9.34 8.84
N TYR A 178 20.99 -10.10 7.90
CA TYR A 178 22.22 -10.88 8.11
C TYR A 178 23.50 -10.11 7.78
N ALA A 179 23.44 -9.21 6.80
CA ALA A 179 24.57 -8.40 6.33
C ALA A 179 24.16 -6.91 6.29
N PRO A 180 24.14 -6.22 7.45
CA PRO A 180 23.71 -4.84 7.48
C PRO A 180 24.64 -3.94 6.65
N PRO A 181 24.08 -2.98 5.90
CA PRO A 181 24.88 -1.98 5.20
C PRO A 181 25.64 -1.11 6.21
N GLY A 182 26.88 -0.74 5.91
CA GLY A 182 27.74 0.05 6.79
C GLY A 182 28.51 -0.74 7.86
N THR A 183 28.11 -1.97 8.19
CA THR A 183 28.87 -2.87 9.09
C THR A 183 29.56 -4.01 8.34
N THR A 184 29.02 -4.40 7.19
CA THR A 184 29.58 -5.46 6.35
C THR A 184 29.90 -4.96 4.95
N ILE A 185 30.99 -5.47 4.36
CA ILE A 185 31.37 -5.17 2.97
C ILE A 185 30.27 -5.66 2.03
N THR A 186 29.79 -6.88 2.26
CA THR A 186 28.72 -7.52 1.50
C THR A 186 27.43 -6.67 1.48
N GLY A 187 26.95 -6.26 2.65
CA GLY A 187 25.75 -5.43 2.78
C GLY A 187 25.90 -4.09 2.08
N SER A 188 27.08 -3.47 2.20
CA SER A 188 27.39 -2.18 1.57
C SER A 188 27.43 -2.27 0.04
N LEU A 189 28.04 -3.31 -0.52
CA LEU A 189 28.08 -3.56 -1.96
C LEU A 189 26.68 -3.85 -2.53
N LEU A 190 25.90 -4.69 -1.83
CA LEU A 190 24.54 -4.99 -2.24
C LEU A 190 23.65 -3.75 -2.17
N HIS A 191 23.78 -2.94 -1.10
CA HIS A 191 23.06 -1.68 -0.96
C HIS A 191 23.37 -0.70 -2.09
N ALA A 192 24.65 -0.56 -2.47
CA ALA A 192 25.04 0.25 -3.62
C ALA A 192 24.45 -0.27 -4.95
N ALA A 193 24.49 -1.59 -5.17
CA ALA A 193 23.92 -2.21 -6.36
C ALA A 193 22.39 -2.03 -6.46
N ILE A 194 21.68 -2.16 -5.33
CA ILE A 194 20.24 -1.92 -5.26
C ILE A 194 19.93 -0.42 -5.41
N GLY A 195 20.73 0.46 -4.81
CA GLY A 195 20.58 1.92 -4.97
C GLY A 195 20.65 2.38 -6.42
N TRP A 196 21.42 1.67 -7.26
CA TRP A 196 21.42 1.91 -8.71
C TRP A 196 20.13 1.42 -9.42
N LEU A 197 19.49 0.37 -8.90
CA LEU A 197 18.25 -0.18 -9.44
C LEU A 197 16.99 0.49 -8.88
N SER A 198 17.06 1.12 -7.70
CA SER A 198 15.90 1.63 -6.94
C SER A 198 15.04 2.59 -7.75
N GLN A 199 15.65 3.54 -8.47
CA GLN A 199 14.91 4.47 -9.32
C GLN A 199 14.19 3.76 -10.48
N SER A 200 14.72 2.64 -10.97
CA SER A 200 14.07 1.87 -12.03
C SER A 200 12.91 1.03 -11.48
N PHE A 201 13.07 0.49 -10.26
CA PHE A 201 12.00 -0.19 -9.53
C PHE A 201 10.85 0.74 -9.20
N GLU A 202 11.15 1.89 -8.59
CA GLU A 202 10.16 2.91 -8.24
C GLU A 202 9.35 3.35 -9.47
N ARG A 203 10.01 3.61 -10.61
CA ARG A 203 9.30 3.95 -11.86
C ARG A 203 8.42 2.81 -12.38
N GLU A 204 8.88 1.56 -12.25
CA GLU A 204 8.09 0.40 -12.66
C GLU A 204 6.89 0.21 -11.73
N GLU A 205 7.09 0.31 -10.43
CA GLU A 205 6.04 0.19 -9.42
C GLU A 205 4.97 1.27 -9.63
N ILE A 206 5.38 2.53 -9.82
CA ILE A 206 4.48 3.63 -10.18
C ILE A 206 3.70 3.30 -11.45
N ARG A 207 4.37 2.82 -12.51
CA ARG A 207 3.68 2.47 -13.77
C ARG A 207 2.67 1.35 -13.57
N LEU A 208 3.05 0.27 -12.87
CA LEU A 208 2.17 -0.87 -12.60
C LEU A 208 1.00 -0.49 -11.70
N SER A 209 1.22 0.37 -10.71
CA SER A 209 0.18 0.91 -9.85
C SER A 209 -0.82 1.71 -10.68
N ARG A 210 -0.35 2.66 -11.50
CA ARG A 210 -1.20 3.48 -12.37
C ARG A 210 -2.00 2.65 -13.37
N GLU A 211 -1.38 1.64 -14.00
CA GLU A 211 -2.08 0.69 -14.87
C GLU A 211 -3.15 -0.11 -14.10
N ALA A 212 -2.88 -0.48 -12.84
CA ALA A 212 -3.81 -1.21 -11.99
C ALA A 212 -5.03 -0.37 -11.60
N GLU A 213 -4.83 0.90 -11.23
CA GLU A 213 -5.91 1.85 -10.90
C GLU A 213 -6.88 2.01 -12.09
N ILE A 214 -6.34 2.31 -13.29
CA ILE A 214 -7.16 2.46 -14.50
C ILE A 214 -7.90 1.17 -14.86
N LYS A 215 -7.28 0.01 -14.65
CA LYS A 215 -7.92 -1.29 -14.89
C LYS A 215 -9.03 -1.56 -13.88
N ALA A 216 -8.83 -1.21 -12.61
CA ALA A 216 -9.84 -1.34 -11.57
C ALA A 216 -11.03 -0.40 -11.83
N ASP A 217 -10.77 0.86 -12.20
CA ASP A 217 -11.81 1.82 -12.58
C ASP A 217 -12.62 1.32 -13.79
N ARG A 218 -11.95 0.88 -14.88
CA ARG A 218 -12.64 0.28 -16.03
C ARG A 218 -13.47 -0.95 -15.68
N HIS A 219 -12.99 -1.76 -14.73
CA HIS A 219 -13.73 -2.94 -14.28
C HIS A 219 -15.04 -2.54 -13.60
N ALA A 220 -15.01 -1.52 -12.74
CA ALA A 220 -16.21 -0.97 -12.10
C ALA A 220 -17.20 -0.44 -13.14
N ALA A 221 -16.71 0.31 -14.14
CA ALA A 221 -17.57 0.82 -15.21
C ALA A 221 -18.22 -0.30 -16.04
N SER A 222 -17.46 -1.33 -16.42
CA SER A 222 -17.97 -2.46 -17.20
C SER A 222 -18.98 -3.34 -16.45
N SER A 223 -19.00 -3.27 -15.12
CA SER A 223 -19.89 -4.09 -14.28
C SER A 223 -21.25 -3.43 -14.04
N GLY A 224 -21.49 -2.23 -14.57
CA GLY A 224 -22.76 -1.50 -14.46
C GLY A 224 -22.82 -0.45 -13.34
N ASP A 225 -21.73 -0.29 -12.57
CA ASP A 225 -21.66 0.61 -11.41
C ASP A 225 -20.88 1.91 -11.68
N ALA A 226 -20.72 2.30 -12.95
CA ALA A 226 -19.91 3.45 -13.38
C ALA A 226 -20.31 4.76 -12.67
N GLU A 227 -21.61 4.99 -12.49
CA GLU A 227 -22.14 6.20 -11.84
C GLU A 227 -21.76 6.28 -10.36
N HIS A 228 -21.96 5.18 -9.62
CA HIS A 228 -21.60 5.12 -8.21
C HIS A 228 -20.08 5.17 -8.01
N ALA A 229 -19.30 4.56 -8.91
CA ALA A 229 -17.84 4.67 -8.92
C ALA A 229 -17.37 6.11 -9.21
N ALA A 230 -17.99 6.81 -10.16
CA ALA A 230 -17.66 8.19 -10.48
C ALA A 230 -17.99 9.12 -9.31
N ARG A 231 -19.18 8.94 -8.70
CA ARG A 231 -19.57 9.65 -7.48
C ARG A 231 -18.58 9.40 -6.35
N ALA A 232 -18.20 8.15 -6.10
CA ALA A 232 -17.25 7.80 -5.04
C ALA A 232 -15.87 8.43 -5.28
N LEU A 233 -15.39 8.39 -6.52
CA LEU A 233 -14.13 9.01 -6.92
C LEU A 233 -14.16 10.53 -6.69
N LEU A 234 -15.24 11.21 -7.06
CA LEU A 234 -15.39 12.65 -6.87
C LEU A 234 -15.53 13.05 -5.40
N LEU A 235 -16.23 12.26 -4.58
CA LEU A 235 -16.30 12.47 -3.13
C LEU A 235 -14.92 12.38 -2.49
N LEU A 236 -14.15 11.37 -2.88
CA LEU A 236 -12.78 11.18 -2.39
C LEU A 236 -11.86 12.31 -2.84
N ALA A 237 -11.89 12.67 -4.12
CA ALA A 237 -11.12 13.76 -4.70
C ALA A 237 -11.42 15.12 -4.03
N THR A 238 -12.70 15.36 -3.76
CA THR A 238 -13.17 16.54 -3.03
C THR A 238 -12.65 16.56 -1.60
N ALA A 239 -12.77 15.44 -0.89
CA ALA A 239 -12.30 15.34 0.50
C ALA A 239 -10.78 15.47 0.60
N ASP A 240 -10.02 14.93 -0.36
CA ASP A 240 -8.57 15.03 -0.44
C ASP A 240 -8.11 16.50 -0.54
N VAL A 241 -8.69 17.26 -1.47
CA VAL A 241 -8.42 18.70 -1.60
C VAL A 241 -8.82 19.44 -0.33
N HIS A 242 -10.02 19.18 0.19
CA HIS A 242 -10.55 19.89 1.34
C HIS A 242 -9.71 19.63 2.61
N PHE A 243 -9.33 18.39 2.89
CA PHE A 243 -8.50 18.05 4.03
C PHE A 243 -7.06 18.55 3.86
N THR A 244 -6.52 18.56 2.64
CA THR A 244 -5.21 19.17 2.39
C THR A 244 -5.21 20.64 2.78
N GLU A 245 -6.15 21.42 2.24
CA GLU A 245 -6.18 22.88 2.44
C GLU A 245 -6.60 23.28 3.86
N THR A 246 -7.51 22.54 4.50
CA THR A 246 -8.08 22.93 5.80
C THR A 246 -7.48 22.23 7.00
N VAL A 247 -6.84 21.07 6.80
CA VAL A 247 -6.26 20.27 7.89
C VAL A 247 -4.75 20.13 7.74
N TYR A 248 -4.27 19.53 6.65
CA TYR A 248 -2.86 19.16 6.55
C TYR A 248 -1.93 20.35 6.36
N ASP A 249 -2.25 21.31 5.48
CA ASP A 249 -1.43 22.50 5.26
C ASP A 249 -1.34 23.38 6.54
N PRO A 250 -2.45 23.71 7.22
CA PRO A 250 -2.39 24.41 8.50
C PRO A 250 -1.64 23.63 9.58
N LEU A 251 -1.88 22.32 9.69
CA LEU A 251 -1.19 21.48 10.68
C LEU A 251 0.32 21.45 10.43
N GLN A 252 0.76 21.36 9.18
CA GLN A 252 2.17 21.41 8.83
C GLN A 252 2.78 22.75 9.22
N HIS A 253 2.05 23.86 9.07
CA HIS A 253 2.48 25.17 9.52
C HIS A 253 2.56 25.25 11.06
N GLU A 254 1.54 24.79 11.77
CA GLU A 254 1.49 24.76 13.23
C GLU A 254 2.64 23.95 13.84
N LEU A 255 3.01 22.83 13.21
CA LEU A 255 4.13 22.00 13.63
C LEU A 255 5.49 22.71 13.51
N ARG A 256 5.64 23.71 12.63
CA ARG A 256 6.88 24.49 12.50
C ARG A 256 7.01 25.45 13.68
N GLY A 257 7.74 25.02 14.71
CA GLY A 257 7.97 25.80 15.92
C GLY A 257 7.02 25.48 17.08
N ALA A 258 6.26 24.39 16.97
CA ALA A 258 5.44 23.88 18.06
C ALA A 258 6.31 23.45 19.25
N LEU A 259 6.02 23.98 20.45
CA LEU A 259 6.60 23.49 21.72
C LEU A 259 5.80 22.34 22.33
N ARG A 260 4.56 22.15 21.87
CA ARG A 260 3.65 21.08 22.27
C ARG A 260 2.88 20.61 21.04
N PRO A 261 2.48 19.33 20.98
CA PRO A 261 1.69 18.85 19.86
C PRO A 261 0.44 19.71 19.66
N PRO A 262 0.17 20.18 18.43
CA PRO A 262 -1.09 20.83 18.12
C PRO A 262 -2.24 19.82 18.15
N ARG A 263 -3.48 20.28 17.96
CA ARG A 263 -4.65 19.39 17.90
C ARG A 263 -4.47 18.33 16.79
N PRO A 264 -4.74 17.03 17.04
CA PRO A 264 -4.54 15.94 16.08
C PRO A 264 -5.32 16.09 14.77
N PRO A 265 -4.85 15.45 13.67
CA PRO A 265 -5.48 15.58 12.35
C PRO A 265 -6.84 14.89 12.23
N LEU A 266 -7.07 13.74 12.87
CA LEU A 266 -8.30 12.96 12.66
C LEU A 266 -9.53 13.72 13.14
N GLU A 267 -9.47 14.31 14.33
CA GLU A 267 -10.55 15.15 14.84
C GLU A 267 -10.85 16.33 13.89
N ARG A 268 -9.81 17.02 13.41
CA ARG A 268 -9.95 18.13 12.43
C ARG A 268 -10.58 17.67 11.12
N MET A 269 -10.19 16.50 10.61
CA MET A 269 -10.77 15.92 9.38
C MET A 269 -12.26 15.62 9.55
N LEU A 270 -12.69 15.12 10.71
CA LEU A 270 -14.11 14.83 10.95
C LEU A 270 -14.94 16.11 11.05
N GLU A 271 -14.39 17.20 11.58
CA GLU A 271 -15.03 18.52 11.54
C GLU A 271 -15.09 19.09 10.12
N ALA A 272 -13.98 19.03 9.39
CA ALA A 272 -13.88 19.48 8.00
C ALA A 272 -14.84 18.69 7.08
N ALA A 273 -15.02 17.38 7.32
CA ALA A 273 -15.97 16.55 6.59
C ALA A 273 -17.41 17.09 6.69
N GLY A 274 -17.78 17.73 7.81
CA GLY A 274 -19.08 18.36 7.98
C GLY A 274 -19.33 19.52 7.00
N GLN A 275 -18.28 20.23 6.60
CA GLN A 275 -18.35 21.37 5.68
C GLN A 275 -18.63 20.93 4.23
N LEU A 276 -18.28 19.69 3.87
CA LEU A 276 -18.57 19.11 2.56
C LEU A 276 -20.08 18.85 2.33
N ARG A 277 -20.93 19.07 3.34
CA ARG A 277 -22.39 19.10 3.18
C ARG A 277 -22.87 20.34 2.42
N GLU A 278 -22.07 21.40 2.39
CA GLU A 278 -22.36 22.63 1.66
C GLU A 278 -22.08 22.43 0.16
N PRO A 279 -23.09 22.51 -0.73
CA PRO A 279 -22.91 22.27 -2.17
C PRO A 279 -21.83 23.14 -2.82
N ILE A 280 -21.65 24.37 -2.34
CA ILE A 280 -20.65 25.30 -2.86
C ILE A 280 -19.24 24.79 -2.53
N CYS A 281 -19.00 24.39 -1.28
CA CYS A 281 -17.70 23.86 -0.85
C CYS A 281 -17.34 22.59 -1.64
N LEU A 282 -18.30 21.68 -1.72
CA LEU A 282 -18.18 20.42 -2.45
C LEU A 282 -17.79 20.64 -3.91
N ASN A 283 -18.54 21.48 -4.63
CA ASN A 283 -18.30 21.75 -6.06
C ASN A 283 -17.00 22.53 -6.33
N VAL A 284 -16.57 23.40 -5.41
CA VAL A 284 -15.27 24.09 -5.54
C VAL A 284 -14.12 23.09 -5.41
N CYS A 285 -14.17 22.23 -4.40
CA CYS A 285 -13.14 21.22 -4.17
C CYS A 285 -13.09 20.18 -5.30
N ALA A 286 -14.24 19.71 -5.78
CA ALA A 286 -14.32 18.79 -6.92
C ALA A 286 -13.63 19.37 -8.17
N ARG A 287 -13.91 20.63 -8.50
CA ARG A 287 -13.29 21.31 -9.65
C ARG A 287 -11.79 21.48 -9.48
N LYS A 288 -11.33 21.85 -8.28
CA LYS A 288 -9.89 21.93 -7.97
C LYS A 288 -9.22 20.57 -8.17
N ALA A 289 -9.80 19.51 -7.63
CA ALA A 289 -9.25 18.15 -7.71
C ALA A 289 -9.10 17.67 -9.17
N LEU A 290 -10.08 17.96 -10.02
CA LEU A 290 -10.04 17.61 -11.45
C LEU A 290 -9.08 18.48 -12.26
N ALA A 291 -8.83 19.72 -11.82
CA ALA A 291 -7.86 20.63 -12.43
C ALA A 291 -6.41 20.37 -11.98
N SER A 292 -6.21 19.58 -10.92
CA SER A 292 -4.87 19.25 -10.42
C SER A 292 -4.04 18.54 -11.48
N PRO A 293 -2.79 18.98 -11.70
CA PRO A 293 -1.91 18.35 -12.68
C PRO A 293 -1.55 16.92 -12.29
N ASP A 294 -1.30 16.08 -13.29
CA ASP A 294 -0.80 14.73 -13.08
C ASP A 294 0.63 14.76 -12.51
N ASP A 295 0.83 14.11 -11.35
CA ASP A 295 2.14 13.94 -10.75
C ASP A 295 2.76 12.60 -11.21
N ALA A 296 3.82 12.69 -12.01
CA ALA A 296 4.52 11.52 -12.53
C ALA A 296 5.21 10.68 -11.45
N LYS A 297 5.38 11.22 -10.23
CA LYS A 297 5.92 10.48 -9.07
C LYS A 297 4.82 9.82 -8.22
N SER A 298 3.56 10.11 -8.50
CA SER A 298 2.43 9.52 -7.77
C SER A 298 2.12 8.10 -8.29
N THR A 299 1.86 7.19 -7.35
CA THR A 299 1.37 5.83 -7.63
C THR A 299 -0.06 5.80 -8.20
N HIS A 300 -0.79 6.92 -8.09
CA HIS A 300 -2.14 7.06 -8.62
C HIS A 300 -2.14 7.98 -9.85
N PRO A 301 -2.91 7.66 -10.90
CA PRO A 301 -3.23 8.61 -11.96
C PRO A 301 -4.00 9.81 -11.39
N SER A 302 -3.97 10.93 -12.10
CA SER A 302 -4.81 12.09 -11.75
C SER A 302 -6.29 11.72 -11.63
N TRP A 303 -7.04 12.45 -10.80
CA TRP A 303 -8.48 12.27 -10.65
C TRP A 303 -9.23 12.33 -11.99
N ALA A 304 -8.82 13.22 -12.89
CA ALA A 304 -9.38 13.34 -14.24
C ALA A 304 -9.13 12.09 -15.10
N GLN A 305 -7.93 11.50 -15.06
CA GLN A 305 -7.63 10.26 -15.79
C GLN A 305 -8.46 9.08 -15.29
N ARG A 306 -8.64 8.98 -13.96
CA ARG A 306 -9.46 7.95 -13.32
C ARG A 306 -10.94 8.10 -13.66
N LEU A 307 -11.46 9.33 -13.62
CA LEU A 307 -12.83 9.64 -14.01
C LEU A 307 -13.08 9.30 -15.50
N ALA A 308 -12.13 9.64 -16.37
CA ALA A 308 -12.18 9.26 -17.79
C ALA A 308 -12.15 7.73 -17.99
N ALA A 309 -11.43 6.99 -17.14
CA ALA A 309 -11.42 5.52 -17.18
C ALA A 309 -12.79 4.90 -16.82
N LEU A 310 -13.63 5.63 -16.08
CA LEU A 310 -15.02 5.27 -15.80
C LEU A 310 -15.98 5.62 -16.95
N GLY A 311 -15.50 6.29 -18.00
CA GLY A 311 -16.30 6.69 -19.17
C GLY A 311 -16.85 8.12 -19.10
N TYR A 312 -16.41 8.93 -18.12
CA TYR A 312 -16.87 10.30 -17.94
C TYR A 312 -15.86 11.30 -18.49
N THR A 313 -16.25 12.07 -19.49
CA THR A 313 -15.45 13.20 -20.03
C THR A 313 -15.63 14.48 -19.22
N GLU A 314 -16.78 14.63 -18.58
CA GLU A 314 -17.12 15.73 -17.68
C GLU A 314 -17.60 15.14 -16.35
N PRO A 315 -17.36 15.84 -15.22
CA PRO A 315 -17.83 15.36 -13.93
C PRO A 315 -19.35 15.32 -13.88
N PRO A 316 -19.97 14.20 -13.47
CA PRO A 316 -21.39 14.18 -13.17
C PRO A 316 -21.72 15.13 -12.01
N ASP A 317 -22.99 15.54 -11.92
CA ASP A 317 -23.46 16.35 -10.82
C ASP A 317 -23.22 15.64 -9.47
N LEU A 318 -22.54 16.34 -8.57
CA LEU A 318 -22.16 15.79 -7.27
C LEU A 318 -23.05 16.37 -6.18
N GLU A 319 -23.97 15.54 -5.68
CA GLU A 319 -24.81 15.91 -4.54
C GLU A 319 -24.09 15.65 -3.20
N PRO A 320 -24.22 16.56 -2.21
CA PRO A 320 -23.69 16.34 -0.87
C PRO A 320 -24.29 15.11 -0.20
N ILE A 321 -23.55 14.54 0.76
CA ILE A 321 -23.99 13.37 1.51
C ILE A 321 -24.88 13.80 2.67
N ALA A 322 -26.12 13.30 2.69
CA ALA A 322 -27.03 13.49 3.81
C ALA A 322 -26.70 12.56 5.00
N VAL A 323 -26.42 11.29 4.70
CA VAL A 323 -26.17 10.21 5.68
C VAL A 323 -24.84 9.55 5.35
N THR A 324 -23.91 9.58 6.30
CA THR A 324 -22.54 9.07 6.08
C THR A 324 -22.46 7.58 6.39
N ALA A 325 -21.59 6.88 5.68
CA ALA A 325 -21.25 5.48 5.94
C ALA A 325 -20.74 5.30 7.39
N LEU A 326 -20.07 6.31 7.95
CA LEU A 326 -19.64 6.30 9.35
C LEU A 326 -20.82 6.18 10.32
N SER A 327 -21.93 6.85 10.03
CA SER A 327 -23.12 6.81 10.89
C SER A 327 -23.96 5.53 10.75
N THR A 328 -23.88 4.84 9.62
CA THR A 328 -24.72 3.67 9.32
C THR A 328 -24.01 2.33 9.45
N LEU A 329 -22.72 2.27 9.12
CA LEU A 329 -21.99 1.01 8.99
C LEU A 329 -21.09 0.68 10.18
N LEU A 330 -20.83 1.66 11.05
CA LEU A 330 -19.99 1.51 12.23
C LEU A 330 -20.74 1.92 13.49
N ASN A 331 -20.64 1.12 14.55
CA ASN A 331 -21.21 1.48 15.84
C ASN A 331 -20.55 2.75 16.37
N SER A 332 -21.35 3.73 16.82
CA SER A 332 -20.85 5.04 17.26
C SER A 332 -19.85 4.94 18.42
N SER A 333 -20.06 4.03 19.37
CA SER A 333 -19.13 3.78 20.48
C SER A 333 -17.79 3.20 20.00
N VAL A 334 -17.81 2.34 18.98
CA VAL A 334 -16.61 1.76 18.36
C VAL A 334 -15.86 2.84 17.58
N ALA A 335 -16.57 3.66 16.79
CA ALA A 335 -15.99 4.79 16.08
C ALA A 335 -15.28 5.74 17.06
N GLN A 336 -15.96 6.16 18.13
CA GLN A 336 -15.40 7.08 19.13
C GLN A 336 -14.16 6.50 19.84
N ARG A 337 -14.18 5.21 20.17
CA ARG A 337 -13.04 4.52 20.76
C ARG A 337 -11.82 4.57 19.82
N HIS A 338 -12.01 4.22 18.54
CA HIS A 338 -10.92 4.25 17.57
C HIS A 338 -10.40 5.66 17.28
N ILE A 339 -11.28 6.67 17.19
CA ILE A 339 -10.88 8.08 17.02
C ILE A 339 -9.97 8.50 18.18
N SER A 340 -10.42 8.29 19.42
CA SER A 340 -9.64 8.63 20.62
C SER A 340 -8.30 7.88 20.69
N GLU A 341 -8.28 6.59 20.32
CA GLU A 341 -7.03 5.81 20.25
C GLU A 341 -6.05 6.37 19.21
N PHE A 342 -6.52 6.78 18.02
CA PHE A 342 -5.67 7.33 16.98
C PHE A 342 -5.14 8.71 17.34
N ASP A 343 -5.98 9.58 17.90
CA ASP A 343 -5.58 10.91 18.36
C ASP A 343 -4.54 10.82 19.49
N THR A 344 -4.77 9.93 20.46
CA THR A 344 -3.81 9.70 21.57
C THR A 344 -2.45 9.22 21.03
N LYS A 345 -2.46 8.25 20.11
CA LYS A 345 -1.24 7.73 19.49
C LYS A 345 -0.50 8.79 18.68
N TRP A 346 -1.24 9.61 17.94
CA TRP A 346 -0.66 10.70 17.16
C TRP A 346 -0.01 11.74 18.08
N THR A 347 -0.70 12.17 19.13
CA THR A 347 -0.20 13.15 20.10
C THR A 347 1.09 12.64 20.76
N ALA A 348 1.08 11.41 21.29
CA ALA A 348 2.26 10.83 21.92
C ALA A 348 3.46 10.76 20.96
N ARG A 349 3.22 10.37 19.69
CA ARG A 349 4.28 10.35 18.67
C ARG A 349 4.84 11.75 18.38
N MET A 350 4.00 12.79 18.42
CA MET A 350 4.43 14.16 18.21
C MET A 350 5.16 14.72 19.44
N GLU A 351 4.78 14.34 20.66
CA GLU A 351 5.55 14.69 21.87
C GLU A 351 6.98 14.15 21.76
N ASP A 352 7.12 12.87 21.40
CA ASP A 352 8.42 12.23 21.19
C ASP A 352 9.23 12.90 20.06
N TYR A 353 8.56 13.37 19.01
CA TYR A 353 9.22 14.06 17.88
C TYR A 353 9.70 15.45 18.27
N LEU A 354 8.91 16.22 19.02
CA LEU A 354 9.23 17.59 19.42
C LEU A 354 10.26 17.68 20.56
N GLN A 355 10.47 16.59 21.31
CA GLN A 355 11.51 16.50 22.35
C GLN A 355 12.89 16.11 21.82
N ARG A 356 13.00 15.70 20.54
CA ARG A 356 14.27 15.40 19.86
C ARG A 356 14.77 16.60 19.11
#